data_AF-A0A7W1CS78-F1
#
_entry.id   AF-A0A7W1CS78-F1
#
_cell.length_a   1.000
_cell.length_b   1.000
_cell.length_c   1.000
_cell.angle_alpha   90.00
_cell.angle_beta   90.00
_cell.angle_gamma   90.00
#
_symmetry.space_group_name_H-M   'P 1'
#
loop_
_entity.id
_entity.type
_entity.pdbx_description
1 polymer ?
#
loop_
_entity_poly.entity_id
_entity_poly.type
_entity_poly.pdbx_seq_one_letter_code
_entity_poly.pdbx_strand_id
1 'polypeptide(L)'
;MNPSENNQCDAWIVRVEGKEYGPVDLEELRDWKREGRLIRENEIREPGSDRWIPAGELPEIFSDEPEEDLAPVPPPLPRAGLSLAEILAKGWHVYHAGFKRFFVLALFVSIPSIFLQLAAPFLEMPKDQGSLGPVIAAAAVVFAMLVLLVIAWPFSLAATQLLAADLYAGRDPTVHDLLARAKPLWTRMLMLALVVYGSYFLWTALPLLVAFSLAAGAAS
;
A
#
# COMPACT_ATOMS: atom_id res chain seq x y z
N MET A 1 45.46 -14.82 -60.67
CA MET A 1 45.37 -15.45 -59.35
C MET A 1 44.01 -15.06 -58.79
N ASN A 2 43.03 -15.95 -58.85
CA ASN A 2 41.63 -15.66 -58.51
C ASN A 2 41.33 -16.45 -57.22
N PRO A 3 41.19 -15.82 -56.04
CA PRO A 3 40.89 -16.55 -54.82
C PRO A 3 39.36 -16.60 -54.68
N SER A 4 38.74 -17.56 -55.37
CA SER A 4 37.34 -17.94 -55.19
C SER A 4 37.26 -19.38 -54.70
N GLU A 5 37.97 -19.66 -53.61
CA GLU A 5 37.95 -20.95 -52.90
C GLU A 5 38.13 -20.61 -51.41
N ASN A 6 37.12 -20.91 -50.56
CA ASN A 6 37.17 -21.13 -49.09
C ASN A 6 36.11 -20.45 -48.19
N ASN A 7 34.99 -19.91 -48.67
CA ASN A 7 33.90 -19.42 -47.77
C ASN A 7 32.61 -20.25 -47.81
N GLN A 8 32.70 -21.56 -48.02
CA GLN A 8 31.53 -22.45 -48.08
C GLN A 8 31.24 -23.19 -46.76
N CYS A 9 31.97 -22.88 -45.68
CA CYS A 9 31.83 -23.55 -44.38
C CYS A 9 31.19 -22.70 -43.27
N ASP A 10 31.04 -21.39 -43.42
CA ASP A 10 30.60 -20.51 -42.31
C ASP A 10 29.34 -19.70 -42.66
N ALA A 11 28.47 -20.25 -43.50
CA ALA A 11 27.14 -19.70 -43.73
C ALA A 11 26.19 -20.20 -42.62
N TRP A 12 25.28 -19.35 -42.16
CA TRP A 12 24.37 -19.62 -41.05
C TRP A 12 22.98 -19.07 -41.36
N ILE A 13 21.95 -19.80 -40.96
CA ILE A 13 20.55 -19.38 -41.05
C ILE A 13 20.07 -19.09 -39.63
N VAL A 14 19.60 -17.87 -39.39
CA VAL A 14 19.09 -17.40 -38.09
C VAL A 14 17.57 -17.42 -38.12
N ARG A 15 16.94 -17.96 -37.08
CA ARG A 15 15.51 -17.87 -36.86
C ARG A 15 15.22 -16.94 -35.68
N VAL A 16 14.43 -15.91 -35.96
CA VAL A 16 13.95 -14.93 -34.96
C VAL A 16 12.44 -14.93 -34.99
N GLU A 17 11.80 -15.28 -33.87
CA GLU A 17 10.33 -15.31 -33.72
C GLU A 17 9.60 -16.06 -34.86
N GLY A 18 10.18 -17.16 -35.34
CA GLY A 18 9.60 -17.99 -36.41
C GLY A 18 9.85 -17.50 -37.84
N LYS A 19 10.63 -16.44 -38.04
CA LYS A 19 11.11 -16.01 -39.37
C LYS A 19 12.57 -16.41 -39.55
N GLU A 20 12.86 -17.12 -40.64
CA GLU A 20 14.21 -17.51 -41.02
C GLU A 20 14.87 -16.41 -41.86
N TYR A 21 16.09 -16.05 -41.50
CA TYR A 21 16.93 -15.05 -42.13
C TYR A 21 18.29 -15.68 -42.42
N GLY A 22 18.73 -15.62 -43.67
CA GLY A 22 20.00 -16.21 -44.11
C GLY A 22 19.85 -17.13 -45.33
N PRO A 23 20.96 -17.64 -45.88
CA PRO A 23 22.28 -17.80 -45.26
C PRO A 23 23.08 -16.49 -45.16
N VAL A 24 23.57 -16.17 -43.96
CA VAL A 24 24.50 -15.07 -43.64
C VAL A 24 25.83 -15.63 -43.17
N ASP A 25 26.94 -14.91 -43.33
CA ASP A 25 28.24 -15.38 -42.85
C ASP A 25 28.50 -15.04 -41.36
N LEU A 26 29.57 -15.60 -40.79
CA LEU A 26 29.96 -15.37 -39.40
C LEU A 26 30.26 -13.89 -39.10
N GLU A 27 30.79 -13.14 -40.07
CA GLU A 27 31.08 -11.70 -39.91
C GLU A 27 29.77 -10.90 -39.82
N GLU A 28 28.79 -11.23 -40.66
CA GLU A 28 27.47 -10.61 -40.67
C GLU A 28 26.68 -10.95 -39.38
N LEU A 29 26.84 -12.16 -38.83
CA LEU A 29 26.28 -12.50 -37.51
C LEU A 29 26.89 -11.68 -36.37
N ARG A 30 28.20 -11.39 -36.42
CA ARG A 30 28.86 -10.51 -35.44
C ARG A 30 28.35 -9.08 -35.54
N ASP A 31 28.10 -8.60 -36.76
CA ASP A 31 27.49 -7.30 -36.98
C ASP A 31 26.06 -7.26 -36.43
N TRP A 32 25.25 -8.31 -36.61
CA TRP A 32 23.91 -8.40 -36.03
C TRP A 32 23.91 -8.49 -34.51
N LYS A 33 24.90 -9.13 -33.90
CA LYS A 33 25.14 -9.07 -32.45
C LYS A 33 25.40 -7.63 -32.01
N ARG A 34 26.30 -6.91 -32.71
CA ARG A 34 26.64 -5.52 -32.40
C ARG A 34 25.45 -4.57 -32.57
N GLU A 35 24.59 -4.84 -33.54
CA GLU A 35 23.33 -4.12 -33.78
C GLU A 35 22.21 -4.49 -32.79
N GLY A 36 22.41 -5.51 -31.93
CA GLY A 36 21.39 -6.00 -30.99
C GLY A 36 20.25 -6.77 -31.64
N ARG A 37 20.41 -7.20 -32.90
CA ARG A 37 19.42 -7.96 -33.68
C ARG A 37 19.56 -9.47 -33.48
N LEU A 38 20.74 -9.93 -33.08
CA LEU A 38 21.03 -11.32 -32.70
C LEU A 38 21.20 -11.42 -31.18
N ILE A 39 20.28 -12.09 -30.50
CA ILE A 39 20.34 -12.39 -29.05
C ILE A 39 20.72 -13.87 -28.83
N ARG A 40 21.18 -14.23 -27.63
CA ARG A 40 21.66 -15.61 -27.32
C ARG A 40 20.57 -16.66 -27.53
N GLU A 41 19.32 -16.27 -27.34
CA GLU A 41 18.12 -17.10 -27.43
C GLU A 41 17.66 -17.35 -28.87
N ASN A 42 18.16 -16.60 -29.86
CA ASN A 42 17.81 -16.82 -31.26
C ASN A 42 18.39 -18.14 -31.75
N GLU A 43 17.62 -18.89 -32.53
CA GLU A 43 18.07 -20.16 -33.07
C GLU A 43 18.91 -19.91 -34.33
N ILE A 44 20.03 -20.61 -34.49
CA ILE A 44 20.86 -20.61 -35.69
C ILE A 44 21.09 -22.03 -36.17
N ARG A 45 21.32 -22.21 -37.46
CA ARG A 45 21.73 -23.49 -38.05
C ARG A 45 22.66 -23.29 -39.23
N GLU A 46 23.50 -24.28 -39.48
CA GLU A 46 24.30 -24.35 -40.71
C GLU A 46 23.44 -24.80 -41.90
N PRO A 47 23.66 -24.27 -43.12
CA PRO A 47 23.07 -24.76 -44.35
C PRO A 47 23.39 -26.25 -44.56
N GLY A 48 22.36 -27.09 -44.52
CA GLY A 48 22.50 -28.54 -44.65
C GLY A 48 22.39 -29.30 -43.33
N SER A 49 22.42 -28.61 -42.19
CA SER A 49 22.03 -29.16 -40.90
C SER A 49 20.53 -28.94 -40.66
N ASP A 50 19.87 -29.96 -40.11
CA ASP A 50 18.48 -29.89 -39.64
C ASP A 50 18.40 -29.58 -38.13
N ARG A 51 19.55 -29.37 -37.50
CA ARG A 51 19.67 -29.07 -36.08
C ARG A 51 19.82 -27.57 -35.87
N TRP A 52 18.81 -26.99 -35.24
CA TRP A 52 18.85 -25.63 -34.71
C TRP A 52 19.56 -25.64 -33.36
N ILE A 53 20.51 -24.72 -33.18
CA ILE A 53 21.22 -24.48 -31.93
C ILE A 53 21.00 -23.01 -31.52
N PRO A 54 20.90 -22.68 -30.24
CA PRO A 54 20.82 -21.29 -29.81
C PRO A 54 22.11 -20.54 -30.16
N ALA A 55 22.00 -19.29 -30.60
CA ALA A 55 23.14 -18.48 -31.03
C ALA A 55 24.20 -18.33 -29.92
N GLY A 56 23.77 -18.33 -28.65
CA GLY A 56 24.64 -18.29 -27.48
C GLY A 56 25.54 -19.53 -27.31
N GLU A 57 25.21 -20.66 -27.93
CA GLU A 57 26.07 -21.85 -27.96
C GLU A 57 27.20 -21.73 -28.99
N LEU A 58 27.22 -20.70 -29.83
CA LEU A 58 28.31 -20.46 -30.77
C LEU A 58 29.42 -19.64 -30.09
N PRO A 59 30.51 -20.28 -29.62
CA PRO A 59 31.59 -19.56 -28.95
C PRO A 59 32.19 -18.49 -29.88
N GLU A 60 32.23 -18.70 -31.19
CA GLU A 60 32.84 -17.74 -32.13
C GLU A 60 32.16 -16.36 -32.17
N ILE A 61 30.91 -16.24 -31.70
CA ILE A 61 30.17 -14.98 -31.62
C ILE A 61 30.05 -14.48 -30.18
N PHE A 62 29.98 -15.37 -29.19
CA PHE A 62 29.71 -15.02 -27.79
C PHE A 62 30.87 -15.27 -26.80
N SER A 63 32.07 -15.68 -27.25
CA SER A 63 33.22 -15.99 -26.36
C SER A 63 33.77 -14.83 -25.53
N ASP A 64 33.48 -13.57 -25.87
CA ASP A 64 34.10 -12.41 -25.21
C ASP A 64 33.34 -11.91 -23.97
N GLU A 65 32.27 -12.59 -23.56
CA GLU A 65 31.47 -12.16 -22.42
C GLU A 65 31.57 -13.18 -21.29
N PRO A 66 32.14 -12.82 -20.12
CA PRO A 66 32.15 -13.68 -18.94
C PRO A 66 30.73 -14.21 -18.69
N GLU A 67 30.62 -15.49 -18.37
CA GLU A 67 29.38 -16.14 -17.90
C GLU A 67 28.86 -15.62 -16.54
N GLU A 68 29.37 -14.48 -16.06
CA GLU A 68 28.96 -13.83 -14.83
C GLU A 68 28.15 -12.55 -15.17
N ASP A 69 26.99 -12.40 -14.54
CA ASP A 69 26.24 -11.14 -14.35
C ASP A 69 25.07 -10.72 -15.27
N LEU A 70 24.42 -11.59 -16.07
CA LEU A 70 23.18 -11.16 -16.79
C LEU A 70 21.91 -12.00 -16.61
N ALA A 71 21.92 -13.04 -15.79
CA ALA A 71 20.67 -13.47 -15.17
C ALA A 71 20.58 -12.76 -13.81
N PRO A 72 19.69 -11.74 -13.61
CA PRO A 72 19.24 -11.48 -12.27
C PRO A 72 18.68 -12.81 -11.78
N VAL A 73 19.34 -13.45 -10.81
CA VAL A 73 18.70 -14.49 -10.00
C VAL A 73 17.36 -13.88 -9.64
N PRO A 74 16.22 -14.43 -10.12
CA PRO A 74 14.94 -13.87 -9.77
C PRO A 74 14.94 -13.81 -8.24
N PRO A 75 14.57 -12.66 -7.64
CA PRO A 75 14.55 -12.54 -6.18
C PRO A 75 13.85 -13.79 -5.67
N PRO A 76 14.43 -14.51 -4.68
CA PRO A 76 13.91 -15.79 -4.27
C PRO A 76 12.40 -15.66 -4.10
N LEU A 77 11.64 -16.38 -4.94
CA LEU A 77 10.19 -16.38 -4.86
C LEU A 77 9.84 -16.58 -3.39
N PRO A 78 8.97 -15.76 -2.79
CA PRO A 78 8.60 -15.93 -1.39
C PRO A 78 8.25 -17.40 -1.20
N ARG A 79 9.06 -18.12 -0.42
CA ARG A 79 8.89 -19.56 -0.22
C ARG A 79 7.43 -19.79 0.18
N ALA A 80 6.68 -20.43 -0.70
CA ALA A 80 5.34 -20.90 -0.41
C ALA A 80 5.46 -21.93 0.71
N GLY A 81 5.32 -21.47 1.95
CA GLY A 81 5.54 -22.28 3.14
C GLY A 81 5.99 -21.51 4.36
N LEU A 82 5.57 -20.25 4.55
CA LEU A 82 5.59 -19.66 5.89
C LEU A 82 4.50 -20.39 6.69
N SER A 83 4.92 -21.18 7.68
CA SER A 83 3.95 -21.87 8.53
C SER A 83 3.08 -20.85 9.27
N LEU A 84 1.80 -21.16 9.46
CA LEU A 84 0.88 -20.31 10.24
C LEU A 84 1.49 -19.96 11.61
N ALA A 85 2.26 -20.88 12.21
CA ALA A 85 3.00 -20.69 13.44
C ALA A 85 4.11 -19.63 13.33
N GLU A 86 4.89 -19.61 12.25
CA GLU A 86 5.91 -18.57 12.02
C GLU A 86 5.29 -17.21 11.74
N ILE A 87 4.16 -17.17 11.04
CA ILE A 87 3.39 -15.93 10.81
C ILE A 87 2.86 -15.42 12.15
N LEU A 88 2.27 -16.30 12.98
CA LEU A 88 1.78 -15.94 14.30
C LEU A 88 2.92 -15.53 15.23
N ALA A 89 4.06 -16.23 15.23
CA ALA A 89 5.19 -15.89 16.09
C ALA A 89 5.84 -14.56 15.70
N LYS A 90 6.02 -14.29 14.39
CA LYS A 90 6.47 -12.98 13.90
C LYS A 90 5.45 -11.90 14.22
N GLY A 91 4.16 -12.16 13.97
CA GLY A 91 3.07 -11.24 14.30
C GLY A 91 3.00 -10.93 15.80
N TRP A 92 3.17 -11.95 16.64
CA TRP A 92 3.16 -11.85 18.10
C TRP A 92 4.33 -11.02 18.62
N HIS A 93 5.53 -11.22 18.07
CA HIS A 93 6.70 -10.43 18.45
C HIS A 93 6.52 -8.95 18.10
N VAL A 94 6.05 -8.65 16.87
CA VAL A 94 5.76 -7.27 16.42
C VAL A 94 4.63 -6.65 17.25
N TYR A 95 3.57 -7.42 17.51
CA TYR A 95 2.47 -7.00 18.36
C TYR A 95 2.95 -6.64 19.76
N HIS A 96 3.74 -7.51 20.39
CA HIS A 96 4.25 -7.28 21.75
C HIS A 96 5.25 -6.12 21.82
N ALA A 97 6.02 -5.88 20.75
CA ALA A 97 6.89 -4.71 20.62
C ALA A 97 6.11 -3.39 20.52
N GLY A 98 4.99 -3.40 19.78
CA GLY A 98 4.10 -2.24 19.64
C GLY A 98 3.05 -2.09 20.76
N PHE A 99 2.81 -3.14 21.55
CA PHE A 99 1.63 -3.28 22.42
C PHE A 99 1.45 -2.10 23.39
N LYS A 100 2.53 -1.66 24.05
CA LYS A 100 2.47 -0.53 24.98
C LYS A 100 1.98 0.75 24.29
N ARG A 101 2.37 0.97 23.04
CA ARG A 101 1.98 2.15 22.26
C ARG A 101 0.50 2.05 21.87
N PHE A 102 0.07 0.90 21.33
CA PHE A 102 -1.35 0.64 21.05
C PHE A 102 -2.23 0.76 22.30
N PHE A 103 -1.76 0.27 23.45
CA PHE A 103 -2.47 0.34 24.71
C PHE A 103 -2.68 1.79 25.18
N VAL A 104 -1.67 2.65 25.04
CA VAL A 104 -1.79 4.08 25.37
C VAL A 104 -2.77 4.79 24.43
N LEU A 105 -2.74 4.50 23.13
CA LEU A 105 -3.72 5.03 22.18
C LEU A 105 -5.14 4.53 22.48
N ALA A 106 -5.28 3.26 22.85
CA ALA A 106 -6.57 2.70 23.24
C ALA A 106 -7.11 3.35 24.51
N LEU A 107 -6.25 3.59 25.50
CA LEU A 107 -6.62 4.28 26.75
C LEU A 107 -7.13 5.70 26.49
N PHE A 108 -6.57 6.38 25.49
CA PHE A 108 -7.01 7.72 25.08
C PHE A 108 -8.49 7.75 24.64
N VAL A 109 -8.98 6.67 24.03
CA VAL A 109 -10.40 6.51 23.63
C VAL A 109 -11.25 5.91 24.75
N SER A 110 -10.69 4.98 25.51
CA SER A 110 -11.41 4.26 26.57
C SER A 110 -11.66 5.12 27.81
N ILE A 111 -10.76 6.05 28.17
CA ILE A 111 -10.95 6.95 29.33
C ILE A 111 -12.26 7.74 29.19
N PRO A 112 -12.49 8.52 28.10
CA PRO A 112 -13.75 9.24 27.92
C PRO A 112 -14.98 8.31 27.99
N SER A 113 -14.87 7.11 27.42
CA SER A 113 -15.93 6.11 27.46
C SER A 113 -16.26 5.64 28.88
N ILE A 114 -15.26 5.44 29.73
CA ILE A 114 -15.46 5.04 31.13
C ILE A 114 -16.13 6.17 31.91
N PHE A 115 -15.68 7.41 31.71
CA PHE A 115 -16.30 8.58 32.36
C PHE A 115 -17.77 8.76 31.95
N LEU A 116 -18.13 8.46 30.70
CA LEU A 116 -19.52 8.45 30.24
C LEU A 116 -20.36 7.42 31.01
N GLN A 117 -19.84 6.21 31.23
CA GLN A 117 -20.53 5.16 32.00
C GLN A 117 -20.68 5.52 33.47
N LEU A 118 -19.68 6.16 34.07
CA LEU A 118 -19.72 6.62 35.46
C LEU A 118 -20.71 7.78 35.66
N ALA A 119 -20.92 8.62 34.64
CA ALA A 119 -21.84 9.75 34.70
C ALA A 119 -23.31 9.37 34.44
N ALA A 120 -23.57 8.25 33.74
CA ALA A 120 -24.90 7.77 33.40
C ALA A 120 -25.91 7.70 34.59
N PRO A 121 -25.59 7.08 35.74
CA PRO A 121 -26.54 6.97 36.84
C PRO A 121 -26.95 8.32 37.43
N PHE A 122 -26.12 9.36 37.29
CA PHE A 122 -26.44 10.71 37.78
C PHE A 122 -27.45 11.44 36.89
N LEU A 123 -27.57 11.06 35.62
CA LEU A 123 -28.58 11.60 34.70
C LEU A 123 -29.96 10.97 34.90
N GLU A 124 -30.00 9.73 35.38
CA GLU A 124 -31.23 8.98 35.65
C GLU A 124 -31.84 9.28 37.03
N MET A 125 -31.22 10.16 37.83
CA MET A 125 -31.69 10.45 39.18
C MET A 125 -33.13 11.02 39.19
N PRO A 126 -34.02 10.49 40.06
CA PRO A 126 -35.40 10.96 40.16
C PRO A 126 -35.48 12.46 40.50
N LYS A 127 -36.31 13.17 39.73
CA LYS A 127 -36.56 14.61 39.88
C LYS A 127 -37.10 15.02 41.26
N ASP A 128 -37.55 14.07 42.07
CA ASP A 128 -38.18 14.31 43.39
C ASP A 128 -37.21 14.19 44.59
N GLN A 129 -36.01 13.64 44.40
CA GLN A 129 -35.07 13.33 45.49
C GLN A 129 -33.70 14.01 45.35
N GLY A 130 -33.33 14.52 44.17
CA GLY A 130 -31.99 15.04 43.88
C GLY A 130 -31.86 16.56 43.84
N SER A 131 -30.81 17.10 44.47
CA SER A 131 -30.31 18.46 44.16
C SER A 131 -29.98 18.56 42.66
N LEU A 132 -30.33 19.69 42.02
CA LEU A 132 -30.06 19.93 40.59
C LEU A 132 -28.55 20.00 40.26
N GLY A 133 -27.70 20.31 41.25
CA GLY A 133 -26.25 20.48 41.07
C GLY A 133 -25.53 19.26 40.44
N PRO A 134 -25.62 18.05 41.02
CA PRO A 134 -24.97 16.86 40.48
C PRO A 134 -25.45 16.46 39.08
N VAL A 135 -26.73 16.71 38.73
CA VAL A 135 -27.26 16.42 37.40
C VAL A 135 -26.63 17.35 36.35
N ILE A 136 -26.51 18.65 36.65
CA ILE A 136 -25.86 19.62 35.76
C ILE A 136 -24.38 19.29 35.60
N ALA A 137 -23.69 18.94 36.69
CA ALA A 137 -22.30 18.52 36.63
C ALA A 137 -22.10 17.25 35.78
N ALA A 138 -22.96 16.23 35.95
CA ALA A 138 -22.93 15.03 35.14
C ALA A 138 -23.20 15.30 33.67
N ALA A 139 -24.18 16.16 33.34
CA ALA A 139 -24.46 16.56 31.97
C ALA A 139 -23.26 17.28 31.32
N ALA A 140 -22.57 18.17 32.06
CA ALA A 140 -21.37 18.84 31.58
C ALA A 140 -20.22 17.85 31.33
N VAL A 141 -20.02 16.88 32.24
CA VAL A 141 -19.02 15.81 32.07
C VAL A 141 -19.35 14.96 30.84
N VAL A 142 -20.61 14.54 30.67
CA VAL A 142 -21.04 13.74 29.52
C VAL A 142 -20.79 14.50 28.22
N PHE A 143 -21.20 15.76 28.14
CA PHE A 143 -20.97 16.59 26.96
C PHE A 143 -19.47 16.71 26.65
N ALA A 144 -18.65 17.05 27.64
CA ALA A 144 -17.20 17.20 27.46
C ALA A 144 -16.53 15.89 27.01
N MET A 145 -16.89 14.76 27.62
CA MET A 145 -16.32 13.45 27.26
C MET A 145 -16.79 12.98 25.88
N LEU A 146 -18.02 13.31 25.48
CA LEU A 146 -18.54 12.99 24.15
C LEU A 146 -17.83 13.80 23.08
N VAL A 147 -17.64 15.11 23.30
CA VAL A 147 -16.82 15.96 22.41
C VAL A 147 -15.39 15.42 22.31
N LEU A 148 -14.79 15.06 23.45
CA LEU A 148 -13.46 14.47 23.48
C LEU A 148 -13.40 13.16 22.70
N LEU A 149 -14.41 12.29 22.80
CA LEU A 149 -14.48 11.02 22.07
C LEU A 149 -14.58 11.23 20.56
N VAL A 150 -15.43 12.17 20.12
CA VAL A 150 -15.58 12.54 18.70
C VAL A 150 -14.27 13.05 18.11
N ILE A 151 -13.49 13.81 18.89
CA ILE A 151 -12.19 14.33 18.49
C ILE A 151 -11.12 13.23 18.52
N ALA A 152 -11.08 12.46 19.60
CA ALA A 152 -10.04 11.48 19.90
C ALA A 152 -10.11 10.25 18.99
N TRP A 153 -11.30 9.84 18.57
CA TRP A 153 -11.50 8.65 17.75
C TRP A 153 -10.74 8.70 16.41
N PRO A 154 -10.99 9.67 15.50
CA PRO A 154 -10.28 9.75 14.22
C PRO A 154 -8.78 9.98 14.41
N PHE A 155 -8.40 10.69 15.46
CA PHE A 155 -7.01 10.94 15.80
C PHE A 155 -6.28 9.65 16.22
N SER A 156 -6.94 8.82 17.02
CA SER A 156 -6.41 7.52 17.46
C SER A 156 -6.31 6.54 16.30
N LEU A 157 -7.30 6.53 15.38
CA LEU A 157 -7.22 5.75 14.15
C LEU A 157 -6.03 6.16 13.29
N ALA A 158 -5.83 7.46 13.04
CA ALA A 158 -4.71 7.96 12.26
C ALA A 158 -3.35 7.59 12.87
N ALA A 159 -3.20 7.77 14.18
CA ALA A 159 -1.96 7.43 14.88
C ALA A 159 -1.68 5.91 14.90
N THR A 160 -2.73 5.08 14.98
CA THR A 160 -2.64 3.61 14.88
C THR A 160 -2.17 3.17 13.48
N GLN A 161 -2.72 3.77 12.42
CA GLN A 161 -2.31 3.50 11.03
C GLN A 161 -0.85 3.90 10.79
N LEU A 162 -0.43 5.05 11.31
CA LEU A 162 0.94 5.52 11.19
C LEU A 162 1.94 4.65 11.95
N LEU A 163 1.57 4.20 13.17
CA LEU A 163 2.35 3.25 13.95
C LEU A 163 2.48 1.92 13.22
N ALA A 164 1.39 1.39 12.66
CA ALA A 164 1.43 0.15 11.88
C ALA A 164 2.38 0.28 10.68
N ALA A 165 2.27 1.35 9.89
CA ALA A 165 3.15 1.60 8.75
C ALA A 165 4.63 1.70 9.15
N ASP A 166 4.94 2.38 10.26
CA ASP A 166 6.31 2.50 10.75
C ASP A 166 6.86 1.17 11.28
N LEU A 167 6.05 0.36 11.97
CA LEU A 167 6.45 -0.98 12.41
C LEU A 167 6.71 -1.92 11.22
N TYR A 168 5.92 -1.84 10.14
CA TYR A 168 6.17 -2.58 8.91
C TYR A 168 7.44 -2.13 8.18
N ALA A 169 7.79 -0.84 8.28
CA ALA A 169 9.02 -0.29 7.73
C ALA A 169 10.27 -0.53 8.62
N GLY A 170 10.12 -1.22 9.76
CA GLY A 170 11.21 -1.46 10.71
C GLY A 170 11.65 -0.20 11.48
N ARG A 171 10.80 0.84 11.52
CA ARG A 171 11.06 2.08 12.27
C ARG A 171 10.45 2.00 13.67
N ASP A 172 11.12 2.69 14.61
CA ASP A 172 10.66 2.81 16.00
C ASP A 172 10.25 4.26 16.33
N PRO A 173 9.05 4.71 15.91
CA PRO A 173 8.58 6.05 16.21
C PRO A 173 8.12 6.17 17.67
N THR A 174 8.40 7.32 18.28
CA THR A 174 7.86 7.66 19.60
C THR A 174 6.38 8.05 19.50
N VAL A 175 5.60 7.80 20.54
CA VAL A 175 4.18 8.21 20.62
C VAL A 175 4.01 9.71 20.34
N HIS A 176 4.92 10.54 20.85
CA HIS A 176 4.92 11.98 20.57
C HIS A 176 5.06 12.29 19.07
N ASP A 177 5.94 11.60 18.37
CA ASP A 177 6.17 11.82 16.93
C ASP A 177 4.98 11.38 16.09
N LEU A 178 4.30 10.31 16.53
CA LEU A 178 3.05 9.85 15.93
C LEU A 178 1.94 10.88 16.12
N LEU A 179 1.82 11.46 17.32
CA LEU A 179 0.85 12.51 17.62
C LEU A 179 1.12 13.79 16.82
N ALA A 180 2.38 14.20 16.73
CA ALA A 180 2.78 15.38 15.96
C ALA A 180 2.46 15.23 14.47
N ARG A 181 2.69 14.03 13.91
CA ARG A 181 2.37 13.70 12.52
C ARG A 181 0.87 13.50 12.27
N ALA A 182 0.12 13.02 13.27
CA ALA A 182 -1.32 12.84 13.18
C ALA A 182 -2.11 14.16 13.24
N LYS A 183 -1.61 15.17 13.96
CA LYS A 183 -2.28 16.48 14.14
C LYS A 183 -2.69 17.16 12.82
N PRO A 184 -1.79 17.39 11.83
CA PRO A 184 -2.18 18.06 10.60
C PRO A 184 -3.16 17.24 9.75
N LEU A 185 -3.06 15.89 9.80
CA LEU A 185 -4.01 15.00 9.14
C LEU A 185 -5.41 15.13 9.73
N TRP A 186 -5.49 15.13 11.06
CA TRP A 186 -6.74 15.34 11.78
C TRP A 186 -7.37 16.70 11.49
N THR A 187 -6.58 17.79 11.51
CA THR A 187 -7.11 19.14 11.22
C THR A 187 -7.67 19.23 9.80
N ARG A 188 -6.99 18.65 8.81
CA ARG A 188 -7.49 18.59 7.43
C ARG A 188 -8.78 17.79 7.35
N MET A 189 -8.83 16.63 8.01
CA MET A 189 -10.00 15.76 8.00
C MET A 189 -11.20 16.41 8.70
N LEU A 190 -10.99 17.13 9.81
CA LEU A 190 -12.01 17.91 10.49
C LEU A 190 -12.54 19.04 9.59
N MET A 191 -11.64 19.80 8.94
CA MET A 191 -12.06 20.87 8.02
C MET A 191 -12.91 20.31 6.88
N LEU A 192 -12.47 19.21 6.28
CA LEU A 192 -13.18 18.57 5.18
C LEU A 192 -14.54 18.02 5.64
N ALA A 193 -14.59 17.41 6.82
CA ALA A 193 -15.83 16.96 7.45
C ALA A 193 -16.78 18.14 7.71
N LEU A 194 -16.30 19.24 8.27
CA LEU A 194 -17.12 20.43 8.54
C LEU A 194 -17.70 21.01 7.25
N VAL A 195 -16.91 21.07 6.18
CA VAL A 195 -17.37 21.54 4.87
C VAL A 195 -18.42 20.59 4.29
N VAL A 196 -18.17 19.29 4.28
CA VAL A 196 -19.06 18.29 3.69
C VAL A 196 -20.36 18.17 4.48
N TYR A 197 -20.28 17.93 5.79
CA TYR A 197 -21.46 17.77 6.63
C TYR A 197 -22.20 19.09 6.82
N GLY A 198 -21.49 20.23 6.91
CA GLY A 198 -22.11 21.55 6.95
C GLY A 198 -22.88 21.87 5.68
N SER A 199 -22.31 21.55 4.51
CA SER A 199 -23.00 21.66 3.23
C SER A 199 -24.23 20.75 3.18
N TYR A 200 -24.10 19.48 3.56
CA TYR A 200 -25.22 18.54 3.57
C TYR A 200 -26.35 18.99 4.51
N PHE A 201 -26.00 19.46 5.71
CA PHE A 201 -26.97 20.02 6.65
C PHE A 201 -27.68 21.24 6.06
N LEU A 202 -26.95 22.14 5.42
CA LEU A 202 -27.54 23.33 4.79
C LEU A 202 -28.50 22.96 3.65
N TRP A 203 -28.10 22.01 2.79
CA TRP A 203 -28.94 21.50 1.69
C TRP A 203 -30.17 20.71 2.13
N THR A 204 -30.17 20.13 3.33
CA THR A 204 -31.31 19.38 3.88
C THR A 204 -32.21 20.22 4.77
N ALA A 205 -31.62 21.07 5.63
CA ALA A 205 -32.34 21.89 6.58
C ALA A 205 -33.09 23.06 5.92
N LEU A 206 -32.51 23.70 4.89
CA LEU A 206 -33.17 24.82 4.20
C LEU A 206 -34.49 24.40 3.54
N PRO A 207 -34.55 23.33 2.71
CA PRO A 207 -35.81 22.87 2.14
C PRO A 207 -36.84 22.44 3.20
N LEU A 208 -36.38 21.78 4.27
CA LEU A 208 -37.25 21.37 5.37
C LEU A 208 -37.87 22.58 6.07
N LEU A 209 -37.07 23.61 6.38
CA LEU A 209 -37.56 24.85 6.98
C LEU A 209 -38.57 25.56 6.09
N VAL A 210 -38.31 25.64 4.78
CA VAL A 210 -39.22 26.25 3.80
C VAL A 210 -40.54 25.47 3.74
N ALA A 211 -40.46 24.13 3.66
CA ALA A 211 -41.66 23.27 3.66
C ALA A 211 -42.47 23.43 4.95
N PHE A 212 -41.80 23.50 6.11
CA PHE A 212 -42.46 23.72 7.39
C PHE A 212 -43.15 25.10 7.47
N SER A 213 -42.48 26.15 6.96
CA SER A 213 -43.05 27.51 6.91
C SER A 213 -44.27 27.59 6.00
N LEU A 214 -44.25 26.91 4.84
CA LEU A 214 -45.40 26.86 3.93
C LEU A 214 -46.57 26.07 4.54
N ALA A 215 -46.29 24.95 5.19
CA ALA A 215 -47.32 24.15 5.85
C ALA A 215 -47.94 24.87 7.05
N ALA A 216 -47.13 25.57 7.86
CA ALA A 216 -47.62 26.37 8.98
C ALA A 216 -48.42 27.60 8.54
N GLY A 217 -48.00 28.27 7.46
CA GLY A 217 -48.73 29.41 6.88
C GLY A 217 -50.01 29.04 6.14
N ALA A 218 -50.17 27.78 5.71
CA ALA A 218 -51.40 27.27 5.11
C ALA A 218 -52.45 26.82 6.16
N ALA A 219 -52.05 26.68 7.43
CA ALA A 219 -52.90 26.26 8.54
C ALA A 219 -53.55 27.43 9.32
N SER A 220 -53.24 28.68 8.94
CA SER A 220 -53.81 29.93 9.46
C SER A 220 -54.72 30.60 8.44
#